data_AF-A0A2H0PE58-F1
#
_entry.id   AF-A0A2H0PE58-F1
#
_cell.length_a   1.000
_cell.length_b   1.000
_cell.length_c   1.000
_cell.angle_alpha   90.00
_cell.angle_beta   90.00
_cell.angle_gamma   90.00
#
_symmetry.space_group_name_H-M   'P 1'
#
loop_
_entity.id
_entity.type
_entity.pdbx_description
1 polymer ?
#
loop_
_entity_poly.entity_id
_entity_poly.type
_entity_poly.pdbx_seq_one_letter_code
_entity_poly.pdbx_strand_id
1 'polypeptide(L)'
;FPFSTKSIPWATFIGPEFFTLSSNKAKSDRIIAKFRMMGGKVAEVPLIRGRFFPKDEDRGILTTEEGRILGAMECFWVEQGCRYATFGNGSVSCFCQVSFRELARLLGWESFGGKDLAHLKRKTINLKVKGYYLELDAIEEFRKAGLRGYGFSLVDGFDLVDKVRHRLEATTVRVRFSDPYSRQLLARRVVSRPKDMLTMRSELAFLMRLYLEPILMSRGVEGKHSIELLNLIEVLKLPAAGWHKFKSRRKTIFAKAVQELHGMKTNDGKTMDVQFDQGLNSNDFMLVARLRDLAAGALRTRAGLDSL
;
A
#
# COMPACT_ATOMS: atom_id res chain seq x y z
N PHE A 1 -10.98 24.86 3.98
CA PHE A 1 -10.59 24.36 5.32
C PHE A 1 -9.06 24.35 5.39
N PRO A 2 -8.43 25.12 6.30
CA PRO A 2 -6.98 25.35 6.28
C PRO A 2 -6.22 24.39 7.20
N PHE A 3 -5.37 23.51 6.66
CA PHE A 3 -4.47 22.66 7.47
C PHE A 3 -3.08 22.49 6.83
N SER A 4 -2.14 22.01 7.66
CA SER A 4 -0.69 22.18 7.49
C SER A 4 -0.04 21.32 6.41
N THR A 5 1.12 21.77 5.92
CA THR A 5 1.95 21.19 4.84
C THR A 5 2.63 19.84 5.17
N LYS A 6 2.08 19.05 6.10
CA LYS A 6 2.74 17.89 6.72
C LYS A 6 1.94 16.57 6.72
N SER A 7 0.71 16.50 6.21
CA SER A 7 -0.11 15.27 6.21
C SER A 7 -1.20 15.21 5.11
N ILE A 8 -1.51 13.99 4.61
CA ILE A 8 -2.27 13.69 3.36
C ILE A 8 -3.32 12.53 3.52
N PRO A 9 -4.49 12.63 4.22
CA PRO A 9 -4.77 11.00 5.15
C PRO A 9 -5.38 10.04 4.00
N TRP A 10 -5.26 8.69 4.02
CA TRP A 10 -5.87 7.63 3.17
C TRP A 10 -7.22 7.01 3.68
N ALA A 11 -7.68 5.85 3.11
CA ALA A 11 -8.59 4.83 3.70
C ALA A 11 -8.72 3.62 2.74
N THR A 12 -7.82 2.65 2.87
CA THR A 12 -7.60 1.45 2.02
C THR A 12 -8.67 1.02 1.00
N PHE A 13 -8.32 1.14 -0.28
CA PHE A 13 -8.68 0.23 -1.39
C PHE A 13 -7.41 -0.46 -1.94
N ILE A 14 -6.27 -0.18 -1.32
CA ILE A 14 -4.99 -0.84 -1.51
C ILE A 14 -4.54 -1.24 -0.11
N GLY A 15 -4.98 -2.42 0.32
CA GLY A 15 -4.31 -3.20 1.34
C GLY A 15 -3.17 -4.02 0.70
N PRO A 16 -2.62 -5.03 1.41
CA PRO A 16 -1.57 -5.89 0.89
C PRO A 16 -2.00 -6.66 -0.37
N GLU A 17 -3.29 -6.95 -0.52
CA GLU A 17 -3.87 -7.79 -1.57
C GLU A 17 -3.65 -7.26 -2.99
N PHE A 18 -3.35 -5.97 -3.16
CA PHE A 18 -3.06 -5.39 -4.48
C PHE A 18 -1.65 -5.73 -4.98
N PHE A 19 -0.71 -6.03 -4.09
CA PHE A 19 0.70 -6.22 -4.44
C PHE A 19 1.20 -7.64 -4.18
N THR A 20 2.40 -7.93 -4.65
CA THR A 20 3.11 -9.19 -4.39
C THR A 20 4.62 -8.95 -4.23
N LEU A 21 5.36 -9.99 -3.84
CA LEU A 21 6.82 -9.95 -3.74
C LEU A 21 7.46 -10.03 -5.14
N SER A 22 8.62 -9.40 -5.34
CA SER A 22 9.43 -9.51 -6.57
C SER A 22 9.89 -10.94 -6.90
N SER A 23 9.87 -11.82 -5.90
CA SER A 23 10.09 -13.26 -6.06
C SER A 23 8.94 -13.99 -6.78
N ASN A 24 7.72 -13.43 -6.79
CA ASN A 24 6.58 -14.03 -7.50
C ASN A 24 6.86 -14.08 -9.01
N LYS A 25 6.56 -15.22 -9.63
CA LYS A 25 6.71 -15.47 -11.07
C LYS A 25 5.36 -15.63 -11.79
N ALA A 26 4.25 -15.67 -11.06
CA ALA A 26 2.92 -15.62 -11.65
C ALA A 26 2.68 -14.26 -12.32
N LYS A 27 2.22 -14.28 -13.58
CA LYS A 27 1.82 -13.07 -14.29
C LYS A 27 0.39 -12.64 -13.95
N SER A 28 -0.47 -13.58 -13.59
CA SER A 28 -1.79 -13.34 -13.02
C SER A 28 -2.08 -14.32 -11.89
N ASP A 29 -3.00 -13.93 -10.99
CA ASP A 29 -3.66 -14.83 -10.05
C ASP A 29 -5.08 -14.34 -9.74
N ARG A 30 -5.87 -15.18 -9.06
CA ARG A 30 -7.21 -14.88 -8.57
C ARG A 30 -7.21 -14.99 -7.05
N ILE A 31 -7.60 -13.92 -6.37
CA ILE A 31 -7.62 -13.84 -4.91
C ILE A 31 -8.98 -13.33 -4.42
N ILE A 32 -9.28 -13.51 -3.13
CA ILE A 32 -10.40 -12.82 -2.49
C ILE A 32 -9.89 -11.52 -1.87
N ALA A 33 -10.53 -10.40 -2.23
CA ALA A 33 -10.33 -9.08 -1.65
C ALA A 33 -11.60 -8.64 -0.89
N LYS A 34 -11.44 -7.82 0.16
CA LYS A 34 -12.55 -7.42 1.05
C LYS A 34 -12.89 -5.94 0.84
N PHE A 35 -14.12 -5.66 0.44
CA PHE A 35 -14.61 -4.30 0.17
C PHE A 35 -15.70 -3.92 1.17
N ARG A 36 -15.72 -2.64 1.59
CA ARG A 36 -16.80 -2.10 2.41
C ARG A 36 -17.88 -1.50 1.49
N MET A 37 -19.07 -2.08 1.55
CA MET A 37 -20.24 -1.68 0.77
C MET A 37 -20.88 -0.41 1.34
N MET A 38 -21.76 0.22 0.54
CA MET A 38 -22.72 1.20 1.06
C MET A 38 -23.54 0.54 2.19
N GLY A 39 -23.73 1.24 3.31
CA GLY A 39 -24.29 0.66 4.54
C GLY A 39 -23.28 -0.08 5.44
N GLY A 40 -21.99 -0.11 5.10
CA GLY A 40 -20.91 -0.55 6.01
C GLY A 40 -20.65 -2.07 6.06
N LYS A 41 -21.56 -2.90 5.52
CA LYS A 41 -21.37 -4.34 5.29
C LYS A 41 -20.03 -4.60 4.57
N VAL A 42 -19.24 -5.54 5.04
CA VAL A 42 -18.06 -6.02 4.30
C VAL A 42 -18.51 -7.13 3.35
N ALA A 43 -18.12 -7.02 2.09
CA ALA A 43 -18.32 -8.05 1.07
C ALA A 43 -16.96 -8.61 0.63
N GLU A 44 -16.94 -9.90 0.31
CA GLU A 44 -15.78 -10.59 -0.24
C GLU A 44 -15.99 -10.74 -1.75
N VAL A 45 -15.03 -10.24 -2.54
CA VAL A 45 -15.13 -10.19 -4.00
C VAL A 45 -13.89 -10.85 -4.59
N PRO A 46 -14.05 -11.79 -5.54
CA PRO A 46 -12.92 -12.30 -6.30
C PRO A 46 -12.30 -11.19 -7.17
N LEU A 47 -10.99 -11.05 -7.02
CA LEU A 47 -10.14 -10.06 -7.68
C LEU A 47 -9.08 -10.82 -8.48
N ILE A 48 -9.13 -10.69 -9.80
CA ILE A 48 -8.07 -11.16 -10.70
C ILE A 48 -7.00 -10.06 -10.78
N ARG A 49 -5.74 -10.42 -10.52
CA ARG A 49 -4.58 -9.51 -10.62
C ARG A 49 -3.83 -9.80 -11.92
N GLY A 50 -3.36 -8.75 -12.60
CA GLY A 50 -2.56 -8.87 -13.82
C GLY A 50 -3.36 -9.07 -15.12
N ARG A 51 -4.69 -8.84 -15.11
CA ARG A 51 -5.59 -8.89 -16.28
C ARG A 51 -6.65 -7.80 -16.17
N PHE A 52 -7.15 -7.27 -17.29
CA PHE A 52 -8.32 -6.38 -17.30
C PHE A 52 -9.66 -7.10 -17.47
N PHE A 53 -9.66 -8.37 -17.90
CA PHE A 53 -10.84 -9.23 -18.03
C PHE A 53 -10.48 -10.69 -17.71
N PRO A 54 -11.43 -11.58 -17.36
CA PRO A 54 -11.10 -12.95 -16.94
C PRO A 54 -10.30 -13.78 -17.95
N LYS A 55 -10.44 -13.48 -19.25
CA LYS A 55 -9.76 -14.13 -20.39
C LYS A 55 -8.81 -13.18 -21.14
N ASP A 56 -8.41 -12.05 -20.54
CA ASP A 56 -7.39 -11.12 -21.08
C ASP A 56 -5.98 -11.70 -20.94
N GLU A 57 -5.02 -11.06 -21.63
CA GLU A 57 -3.59 -11.34 -21.55
C GLU A 57 -3.03 -11.17 -20.12
N ASP A 58 -2.07 -12.01 -19.77
CA ASP A 58 -1.31 -11.98 -18.52
C ASP A 58 -0.26 -10.84 -18.50
N ARG A 59 -0.65 -9.66 -18.02
CA ARG A 59 0.15 -8.42 -18.01
C ARG A 59 1.11 -8.28 -16.83
N GLY A 60 1.01 -9.15 -15.82
CA GLY A 60 1.86 -9.15 -14.63
C GLY A 60 1.21 -8.50 -13.41
N ILE A 61 1.52 -9.00 -12.21
CA ILE A 61 1.06 -8.43 -10.93
C ILE A 61 2.00 -7.28 -10.50
N LEU A 62 1.48 -6.23 -9.86
CA LEU A 62 2.29 -5.13 -9.30
C LEU A 62 3.07 -5.62 -8.06
N THR A 63 4.36 -5.28 -7.92
CA THR A 63 5.14 -5.64 -6.73
C THR A 63 5.13 -4.53 -5.69
N THR A 64 5.70 -4.80 -4.52
CA THR A 64 5.85 -3.79 -3.45
C THR A 64 6.67 -2.56 -3.88
N GLU A 65 7.50 -2.68 -4.92
CA GLU A 65 8.23 -1.56 -5.51
C GLU A 65 7.28 -0.62 -6.25
N GLU A 66 6.41 -1.14 -7.12
CA GLU A 66 5.35 -0.33 -7.72
C GLU A 66 4.38 0.24 -6.67
N GLY A 67 4.12 -0.49 -5.57
CA GLY A 67 3.34 0.03 -4.45
C GLY A 67 3.99 1.22 -3.73
N ARG A 68 5.31 1.21 -3.53
CA ARG A 68 6.06 2.37 -3.00
C ARG A 68 6.08 3.53 -3.99
N ILE A 69 6.22 3.26 -5.29
CA ILE A 69 6.12 4.28 -6.35
C ILE A 69 4.75 4.97 -6.35
N LEU A 70 3.66 4.21 -6.19
CA LEU A 70 2.31 4.77 -6.08
C LEU A 70 2.16 5.66 -4.84
N GLY A 71 2.61 5.19 -3.67
CA GLY A 71 2.59 5.98 -2.43
C GLY A 71 3.41 7.28 -2.52
N ALA A 72 4.49 7.28 -3.30
CA ALA A 72 5.25 8.49 -3.60
C ALA A 72 4.45 9.46 -4.51
N MET A 73 3.72 8.95 -5.52
CA MET A 73 2.85 9.77 -6.37
C MET A 73 1.67 10.38 -5.60
N GLU A 74 1.10 9.66 -4.63
CA GLU A 74 0.08 10.16 -3.70
C GLU A 74 0.63 11.28 -2.79
N CYS A 75 1.89 11.19 -2.36
CA CYS A 75 2.55 12.27 -1.64
C CYS A 75 2.65 13.55 -2.50
N PHE A 76 3.14 13.43 -3.73
CA PHE A 76 3.21 14.58 -4.66
C PHE A 76 1.83 15.17 -5.00
N TRP A 77 0.78 14.34 -5.08
CA TRP A 77 -0.59 14.78 -5.35
C TRP A 77 -1.14 15.78 -4.31
N VAL A 78 -0.85 15.58 -3.03
CA VAL A 78 -1.35 16.48 -1.97
C VAL A 78 -0.35 17.54 -1.56
N GLU A 79 0.96 17.32 -1.74
CA GLU A 79 1.93 18.44 -1.77
C GLU A 79 1.56 19.48 -2.85
N GLN A 80 0.84 19.08 -3.89
CA GLN A 80 0.32 19.94 -4.96
C GLN A 80 -1.12 20.43 -4.73
N GLY A 81 -1.74 20.11 -3.58
CA GLY A 81 -3.07 20.59 -3.20
C GLY A 81 -4.25 19.70 -3.62
N CYS A 82 -4.09 18.37 -3.58
CA CYS A 82 -5.13 17.37 -3.86
C CYS A 82 -5.77 17.49 -5.27
N ARG A 83 -5.02 17.92 -6.29
CA ARG A 83 -5.59 18.35 -7.58
C ARG A 83 -6.41 17.23 -8.25
N TYR A 84 -7.60 17.59 -8.71
CA TYR A 84 -8.49 16.72 -9.48
C TYR A 84 -9.22 17.50 -10.57
N ALA A 85 -9.77 16.78 -11.54
CA ALA A 85 -10.68 17.28 -12.55
C ALA A 85 -11.94 16.41 -12.60
N THR A 86 -13.10 17.03 -12.81
CA THR A 86 -14.40 16.38 -13.05
C THR A 86 -14.79 16.54 -14.50
N PHE A 87 -15.24 15.47 -15.15
CA PHE A 87 -15.63 15.47 -16.56
C PHE A 87 -17.15 15.44 -16.72
N GLY A 88 -17.67 15.82 -17.90
CA GLY A 88 -19.11 15.96 -18.15
C GLY A 88 -19.96 14.69 -17.99
N ASN A 89 -19.33 13.51 -18.00
CA ASN A 89 -19.97 12.23 -17.69
C ASN A 89 -19.93 11.86 -16.19
N GLY A 90 -19.55 12.80 -15.32
CA GLY A 90 -19.39 12.56 -13.88
C GLY A 90 -18.15 11.75 -13.50
N SER A 91 -17.22 11.48 -14.43
CA SER A 91 -15.92 10.89 -14.10
C SER A 91 -15.01 11.88 -13.38
N VAL A 92 -14.06 11.36 -12.60
CA VAL A 92 -13.14 12.18 -11.79
C VAL A 92 -11.72 11.65 -11.91
N SER A 93 -10.74 12.50 -12.21
CA SER A 93 -9.32 12.10 -12.21
C SER A 93 -8.49 13.02 -11.32
N CYS A 94 -7.87 12.42 -10.30
CA CYS A 94 -6.81 13.05 -9.50
C CYS A 94 -5.51 13.07 -10.31
N PHE A 95 -4.68 14.10 -10.13
CA PHE A 95 -3.42 14.21 -10.89
C PHE A 95 -2.31 14.95 -10.18
N CYS A 96 -1.05 14.57 -10.46
CA CYS A 96 0.15 15.25 -9.96
C CYS A 96 1.19 15.41 -11.08
N GLN A 97 2.13 16.35 -10.92
CA GLN A 97 3.29 16.52 -11.80
C GLN A 97 4.57 16.20 -11.01
N VAL A 98 5.42 15.32 -11.52
CA VAL A 98 6.63 14.86 -10.80
C VAL A 98 7.78 14.61 -11.79
N SER A 99 9.01 14.97 -11.42
CA SER A 99 10.19 14.50 -12.15
C SER A 99 10.67 13.15 -11.60
N PHE A 100 11.20 12.30 -12.47
CA PHE A 100 11.70 10.98 -12.06
C PHE A 100 12.82 11.05 -11.00
N ARG A 101 13.59 12.16 -10.94
CA ARG A 101 14.61 12.40 -9.91
C ARG A 101 14.00 12.70 -8.54
N GLU A 102 12.91 13.47 -8.47
CA GLU A 102 12.19 13.73 -7.22
C GLU A 102 11.51 12.47 -6.70
N LEU A 103 10.95 11.66 -7.62
CA LEU A 103 10.36 10.35 -7.32
C LEU A 103 11.41 9.39 -6.74
N ALA A 104 12.58 9.24 -7.38
CA ALA A 104 13.68 8.42 -6.87
C ALA A 104 14.17 8.89 -5.49
N ARG A 105 14.33 10.20 -5.29
CA ARG A 105 14.70 10.79 -3.99
C ARG A 105 13.67 10.46 -2.89
N LEU A 106 12.37 10.54 -3.19
CA LEU A 106 11.32 10.23 -2.21
C LEU A 106 11.22 8.72 -1.90
N LEU A 107 11.69 7.86 -2.81
CA LEU A 107 11.86 6.42 -2.61
C LEU A 107 13.18 6.05 -1.90
N GLY A 108 14.00 7.04 -1.52
CA GLY A 108 15.26 6.84 -0.81
C GLY A 108 16.40 6.30 -1.66
N TRP A 109 16.40 6.54 -2.98
CA TRP A 109 17.47 6.07 -3.86
C TRP A 109 18.70 6.98 -3.71
N GLU A 110 19.78 6.43 -3.18
CA GLU A 110 21.04 7.13 -2.86
C GLU A 110 21.79 7.62 -4.13
N SER A 111 21.58 6.94 -5.26
CA SER A 111 22.11 7.32 -6.57
C SER A 111 21.02 7.19 -7.65
N PHE A 112 21.17 7.94 -8.76
CA PHE A 112 20.18 7.95 -9.85
C PHE A 112 20.79 8.30 -11.21
N GLY A 113 21.18 7.28 -11.97
CA GLY A 113 21.71 7.37 -13.33
C GLY A 113 20.71 6.97 -14.42
N GLY A 114 21.20 6.82 -15.66
CA GLY A 114 20.36 6.52 -16.82
C GLY A 114 19.68 5.14 -16.77
N LYS A 115 20.33 4.13 -16.18
CA LYS A 115 19.74 2.80 -15.96
C LYS A 115 18.58 2.87 -14.96
N ASP A 116 18.75 3.64 -13.89
CA ASP A 116 17.78 3.81 -12.81
C ASP A 116 16.57 4.62 -13.30
N LEU A 117 16.81 5.64 -14.14
CA LEU A 117 15.75 6.36 -14.86
C LEU A 117 14.94 5.43 -15.79
N ALA A 118 15.58 4.56 -16.56
CA ALA A 118 14.90 3.61 -17.44
C ALA A 118 14.12 2.54 -16.65
N HIS A 119 14.64 2.10 -15.51
CA HIS A 119 13.96 1.20 -14.58
C HIS A 119 12.74 1.86 -13.94
N LEU A 120 12.91 3.06 -13.37
CA LEU A 120 11.82 3.80 -12.72
C LEU A 120 10.73 4.24 -13.70
N LYS A 121 11.08 4.62 -14.94
CA LYS A 121 10.11 4.85 -16.04
C LYS A 121 9.27 3.60 -16.29
N ARG A 122 9.90 2.42 -16.42
CA ARG A 122 9.21 1.14 -16.64
C ARG A 122 8.30 0.75 -15.46
N LYS A 123 8.80 0.86 -14.23
CA LYS A 123 8.06 0.57 -13.00
C LYS A 123 6.91 1.56 -12.75
N THR A 124 7.06 2.80 -13.21
CA THR A 124 5.96 3.78 -13.27
C THR A 124 4.89 3.34 -14.27
N ILE A 125 5.26 3.03 -15.52
CA ILE A 125 4.34 2.57 -16.57
C ILE A 125 3.56 1.31 -16.14
N ASN A 126 4.18 0.41 -15.38
CA ASN A 126 3.52 -0.78 -14.82
C ASN A 126 2.21 -0.46 -14.07
N LEU A 127 2.11 0.68 -13.36
CA LEU A 127 0.89 1.10 -12.64
C LEU A 127 -0.31 1.38 -13.55
N LYS A 128 -0.06 1.59 -14.85
CA LYS A 128 -1.08 1.71 -15.90
C LYS A 128 -1.36 0.37 -16.59
N VAL A 129 -0.33 -0.38 -16.98
CA VAL A 129 -0.50 -1.56 -17.86
C VAL A 129 -0.83 -2.86 -17.10
N LYS A 130 -0.56 -2.93 -15.80
CA LYS A 130 -0.90 -4.09 -14.95
C LYS A 130 -2.32 -3.90 -14.40
N GLY A 131 -3.29 -4.46 -15.11
CA GLY A 131 -4.71 -4.37 -14.76
C GLY A 131 -5.14 -5.27 -13.61
N TYR A 132 -6.32 -4.96 -13.10
CA TYR A 132 -7.12 -5.76 -12.17
C TYR A 132 -8.52 -5.96 -12.74
N TYR A 133 -9.19 -7.06 -12.39
CA TYR A 133 -10.60 -7.28 -12.68
C TYR A 133 -11.35 -7.77 -11.46
N LEU A 134 -12.45 -7.08 -11.11
CA LEU A 134 -13.39 -7.48 -10.06
C LEU A 134 -14.52 -8.32 -10.66
N GLU A 135 -14.74 -9.51 -10.10
CA GLU A 135 -15.87 -10.39 -10.43
C GLU A 135 -17.08 -10.00 -9.57
N LEU A 136 -17.85 -9.03 -10.05
CA LEU A 136 -18.95 -8.42 -9.30
C LEU A 136 -20.20 -9.31 -9.24
N ASP A 137 -20.37 -10.22 -10.21
CA ASP A 137 -21.42 -11.24 -10.22
C ASP A 137 -21.32 -12.27 -9.07
N ALA A 138 -20.18 -12.35 -8.39
CA ALA A 138 -20.04 -13.08 -7.13
C ALA A 138 -20.92 -12.49 -6.00
N ILE A 139 -21.24 -11.20 -6.05
CA ILE A 139 -22.20 -10.55 -5.14
C ILE A 139 -23.62 -10.68 -5.71
N GLU A 140 -24.54 -11.25 -4.94
CA GLU A 140 -25.94 -11.47 -5.33
C GLU A 140 -26.65 -10.17 -5.71
N GLU A 141 -26.46 -9.11 -4.91
CA GLU A 141 -27.02 -7.78 -5.11
C GLU A 141 -26.55 -7.15 -6.44
N PHE A 142 -25.29 -7.36 -6.83
CA PHE A 142 -24.70 -6.85 -8.07
C PHE A 142 -25.09 -7.69 -9.29
N ARG A 143 -25.13 -9.02 -9.16
CA ARG A 143 -25.58 -9.93 -10.23
C ARG A 143 -27.02 -9.63 -10.65
N LYS A 144 -27.91 -9.35 -9.67
CA LYS A 144 -29.30 -8.92 -9.91
C LYS A 144 -29.41 -7.55 -10.59
N ALA A 145 -28.45 -6.66 -10.36
CA ALA A 145 -28.32 -5.38 -11.07
C ALA A 145 -27.64 -5.51 -12.46
N GLY A 146 -27.36 -6.72 -12.94
CA GLY A 146 -26.69 -6.98 -14.22
C GLY A 146 -25.18 -6.71 -14.23
N LEU A 147 -24.58 -6.34 -13.09
CA LEU A 147 -23.16 -6.02 -12.97
C LEU A 147 -22.33 -7.31 -12.92
N ARG A 148 -21.70 -7.66 -14.04
CA ARG A 148 -20.85 -8.86 -14.15
C ARG A 148 -19.46 -8.66 -13.56
N GLY A 149 -18.81 -7.54 -13.88
CA GLY A 149 -17.49 -7.24 -13.36
C GLY A 149 -16.90 -5.95 -13.91
N TYR A 150 -15.71 -5.60 -13.42
CA TYR A 150 -15.10 -4.29 -13.66
C TYR A 150 -13.57 -4.38 -13.74
N GLY A 151 -13.03 -4.04 -14.92
CA GLY A 151 -11.59 -3.98 -15.18
C GLY A 151 -11.02 -2.57 -14.95
N PHE A 152 -9.87 -2.45 -14.27
CA PHE A 152 -9.24 -1.15 -13.98
C PHE A 152 -7.73 -1.24 -13.76
N SER A 153 -7.06 -0.09 -13.89
CA SER A 153 -5.68 0.16 -13.45
C SER A 153 -5.66 1.15 -12.28
N LEU A 154 -4.50 1.34 -11.63
CA LEU A 154 -4.35 2.35 -10.57
C LEU A 154 -4.03 3.74 -11.14
N VAL A 155 -3.34 3.77 -12.30
CA VAL A 155 -3.05 4.98 -13.07
C VAL A 155 -3.64 4.86 -14.47
N ASP A 156 -4.31 5.92 -14.93
CA ASP A 156 -4.84 6.04 -16.30
C ASP A 156 -3.85 6.71 -17.25
N GLY A 157 -3.16 7.76 -16.81
CA GLY A 157 -2.33 8.61 -17.67
C GLY A 157 -0.92 8.86 -17.14
N PHE A 158 0.02 8.89 -18.09
CA PHE A 158 1.39 9.36 -17.90
C PHE A 158 1.71 10.31 -19.06
N ASP A 159 1.24 11.55 -18.95
CA ASP A 159 1.41 12.55 -20.00
C ASP A 159 2.78 13.23 -19.79
N LEU A 160 3.69 13.16 -20.78
CA LEU A 160 4.97 13.86 -20.68
C LEU A 160 4.74 15.38 -20.73
N VAL A 161 5.41 16.10 -19.83
CA VAL A 161 5.36 17.56 -19.74
C VAL A 161 6.81 18.04 -19.73
N ASP A 162 7.47 17.92 -20.87
CA ASP A 162 8.88 18.31 -21.00
C ASP A 162 9.03 19.81 -20.76
N LYS A 163 9.88 20.15 -19.80
CA LYS A 163 10.19 21.52 -19.39
C LYS A 163 11.69 21.71 -19.42
N VAL A 164 12.16 22.44 -20.43
CA VAL A 164 13.53 22.96 -20.45
C VAL A 164 13.66 23.99 -19.33
N ARG A 165 14.52 23.70 -18.34
CA ARG A 165 14.81 24.64 -17.25
C ARG A 165 16.32 24.72 -17.05
N HIS A 166 16.89 25.92 -17.18
CA HIS A 166 18.34 26.16 -17.06
C HIS A 166 19.21 25.23 -17.94
N ARG A 167 18.85 25.06 -19.22
CA ARG A 167 19.52 24.17 -20.20
C ARG A 167 19.57 22.68 -19.82
N LEU A 168 18.79 22.25 -18.83
CA LEU A 168 18.59 20.84 -18.50
C LEU A 168 17.15 20.42 -18.84
N GLU A 169 17.02 19.28 -19.52
CA GLU A 169 15.74 18.64 -19.79
C GLU A 169 15.27 17.90 -18.55
N ALA A 170 14.38 18.52 -17.78
CA ALA A 170 13.73 17.87 -16.66
C ALA A 170 12.49 17.13 -17.15
N THR A 171 12.62 15.83 -17.50
CA THR A 171 11.47 14.97 -17.87
C THR A 171 10.49 14.91 -16.68
N THR A 172 9.49 15.79 -16.72
CA THR A 172 8.38 15.84 -15.79
C THR A 172 7.23 15.05 -16.40
N VAL A 173 6.61 14.17 -15.61
CA VAL A 173 5.42 13.44 -16.04
C VAL A 173 4.21 13.95 -15.25
N ARG A 174 3.10 14.17 -15.94
CA ARG A 174 1.78 14.30 -15.32
C ARG A 174 1.20 12.91 -15.14
N VAL A 175 1.07 12.49 -13.89
CA VAL A 175 0.39 11.26 -13.52
C VAL A 175 -1.10 11.58 -13.38
N ARG A 176 -1.97 10.82 -14.05
CA ARG A 176 -3.43 10.88 -13.88
C ARG A 176 -3.92 9.56 -13.30
N PHE A 177 -4.39 9.58 -12.06
CA PHE A 177 -4.99 8.40 -11.42
C PHE A 177 -6.29 8.02 -12.13
N SER A 178 -6.62 6.71 -12.12
CA SER A 178 -7.86 6.21 -12.73
C SER A 178 -9.10 6.72 -11.98
N ASP A 179 -10.27 6.72 -12.62
CA ASP A 179 -11.54 7.12 -12.00
C ASP A 179 -11.84 6.40 -10.66
N PRO A 180 -11.81 5.05 -10.57
CA PRO A 180 -12.10 4.36 -9.32
C PRO A 180 -11.10 4.76 -8.23
N TYR A 181 -9.81 4.89 -8.54
CA TYR A 181 -8.80 5.29 -7.57
C TYR A 181 -8.98 6.74 -7.12
N SER A 182 -9.27 7.63 -8.05
CA SER A 182 -9.49 9.07 -7.82
C SER A 182 -10.72 9.33 -6.95
N ARG A 183 -11.84 8.65 -7.20
CA ARG A 183 -13.02 8.73 -6.33
C ARG A 183 -12.70 8.38 -4.90
N GLN A 184 -11.87 7.36 -4.69
CA GLN A 184 -11.49 6.94 -3.35
C GLN A 184 -10.53 7.94 -2.69
N LEU A 185 -9.51 8.41 -3.42
CA LEU A 185 -8.60 9.47 -2.97
C LEU A 185 -9.36 10.70 -2.46
N LEU A 186 -10.48 11.06 -3.12
CA LEU A 186 -11.33 12.20 -2.74
C LEU A 186 -12.38 11.87 -1.65
N ALA A 187 -12.94 10.65 -1.64
CA ALA A 187 -13.90 10.21 -0.61
C ALA A 187 -13.26 10.04 0.79
N ARG A 188 -11.92 10.09 0.88
CA ARG A 188 -11.14 9.87 2.09
C ARG A 188 -11.03 11.14 2.95
N ARG A 189 -11.69 11.14 4.12
CA ARG A 189 -11.37 12.06 5.24
C ARG A 189 -10.07 11.67 5.99
N VAL A 190 -9.03 11.32 5.23
CA VAL A 190 -7.60 11.08 5.60
C VAL A 190 -7.47 9.85 6.64
N VAL A 191 -6.47 8.94 6.46
CA VAL A 191 -5.47 8.30 7.38
C VAL A 191 -4.03 8.24 6.75
N SER A 192 -3.08 9.15 7.00
CA SER A 192 -1.84 9.24 6.15
C SER A 192 -0.92 8.04 6.37
N ARG A 193 -0.04 7.74 5.40
CA ARG A 193 1.20 6.96 5.68
C ARG A 193 2.44 7.86 5.56
N PRO A 194 3.58 7.51 6.21
CA PRO A 194 4.72 8.39 6.29
C PRO A 194 5.67 8.13 5.12
N LYS A 195 6.50 9.11 4.80
CA LYS A 195 7.49 9.00 3.72
C LYS A 195 8.48 7.85 4.00
N ASP A 196 8.73 7.57 5.28
CA ASP A 196 9.48 6.44 5.82
C ASP A 196 9.00 5.08 5.29
N MET A 197 7.71 4.93 4.94
CA MET A 197 7.18 3.71 4.31
C MET A 197 7.67 3.52 2.86
N LEU A 198 7.94 4.61 2.16
CA LEU A 198 8.39 4.62 0.77
C LEU A 198 9.87 4.20 0.65
N THR A 199 10.63 4.41 1.73
CA THR A 199 12.04 4.01 1.87
C THR A 199 12.24 2.59 2.42
N MET A 200 11.16 1.86 2.74
CA MET A 200 11.26 0.50 3.29
C MET A 200 11.99 -0.46 2.33
N ARG A 201 12.92 -1.24 2.90
CA ARG A 201 13.82 -2.16 2.19
C ARG A 201 13.22 -3.57 2.10
N SER A 202 12.51 -4.04 3.13
CA SER A 202 11.81 -5.33 3.09
C SER A 202 10.44 -5.22 2.42
N GLU A 203 10.28 -5.90 1.28
CA GLU A 203 8.98 -6.08 0.62
C GLU A 203 7.91 -6.63 1.58
N LEU A 204 8.30 -7.59 2.42
CA LEU A 204 7.40 -8.22 3.38
C LEU A 204 6.98 -7.24 4.49
N ALA A 205 7.87 -6.35 4.92
CA ALA A 205 7.53 -5.29 5.87
C ALA A 205 6.56 -4.28 5.25
N PHE A 206 6.74 -3.90 3.99
CA PHE A 206 5.80 -3.04 3.27
C PHE A 206 4.39 -3.66 3.19
N LEU A 207 4.27 -4.94 2.81
CA LEU A 207 2.97 -5.66 2.81
C LEU A 207 2.36 -5.77 4.21
N MET A 208 3.16 -6.13 5.21
CA MET A 208 2.72 -6.16 6.61
C MET A 208 2.25 -4.79 7.10
N ARG A 209 2.89 -3.68 6.69
CA ARG A 209 2.44 -2.34 7.03
C ARG A 209 1.11 -1.99 6.37
N LEU A 210 0.93 -2.33 5.09
CA LEU A 210 -0.35 -2.15 4.39
C LEU A 210 -1.51 -2.85 5.13
N TYR A 211 -1.24 -4.01 5.73
CA TYR A 211 -2.18 -4.79 6.52
C TYR A 211 -2.41 -4.25 7.95
N LEU A 212 -1.34 -4.06 8.71
CA LEU A 212 -1.40 -3.77 10.14
C LEU A 212 -1.88 -2.35 10.42
N GLU A 213 -1.31 -1.35 9.75
CA GLU A 213 -1.49 0.06 10.11
C GLU A 213 -2.98 0.49 10.15
N PRO A 214 -3.84 0.15 9.17
CA PRO A 214 -5.28 0.45 9.24
C PRO A 214 -5.99 -0.26 10.41
N ILE A 215 -5.60 -1.51 10.71
CA ILE A 215 -6.20 -2.30 11.80
C ILE A 215 -5.83 -1.68 13.14
N LEU A 216 -4.56 -1.35 13.37
CA LEU A 216 -4.12 -0.76 14.63
C LEU A 216 -4.70 0.66 14.82
N MET A 217 -4.75 1.48 13.77
CA MET A 217 -5.42 2.78 13.81
C MET A 217 -6.90 2.66 14.18
N SER A 218 -7.59 1.60 13.75
CA SER A 218 -8.99 1.33 14.14
C SER A 218 -9.17 0.78 15.56
N ARG A 219 -8.11 0.23 16.18
CA ARG A 219 -8.09 -0.30 17.55
C ARG A 219 -7.63 0.73 18.59
N GLY A 220 -6.94 1.78 18.17
CA GLY A 220 -6.41 2.83 19.04
C GLY A 220 -5.08 2.47 19.73
N VAL A 221 -4.66 3.33 20.65
CA VAL A 221 -3.44 3.17 21.45
C VAL A 221 -3.59 1.97 22.38
N GLU A 222 -2.51 1.19 22.55
CA GLU A 222 -2.48 -0.12 23.23
C GLU A 222 -3.41 -1.21 22.64
N GLY A 223 -4.18 -0.90 21.59
CA GLY A 223 -5.11 -1.81 20.94
C GLY A 223 -4.43 -2.98 20.22
N LYS A 224 -4.18 -4.08 20.95
CA LYS A 224 -3.50 -5.28 20.43
C LYS A 224 -4.28 -5.91 19.25
N HIS A 225 -3.54 -6.17 18.17
CA HIS A 225 -3.90 -7.10 17.10
C HIS A 225 -2.94 -8.29 17.12
N SER A 226 -3.43 -9.49 16.79
CA SER A 226 -2.64 -10.73 16.84
C SER A 226 -3.06 -11.66 15.69
N ILE A 227 -2.09 -12.30 15.02
CA ILE A 227 -2.35 -13.25 13.91
C ILE A 227 -1.22 -14.30 13.81
N GLU A 228 -1.55 -15.57 13.53
CA GLU A 228 -0.56 -16.62 13.26
C GLU A 228 0.20 -16.34 11.95
N LEU A 229 1.49 -16.71 11.88
CA LEU A 229 2.29 -16.45 10.66
C LEU A 229 1.76 -17.19 9.43
N LEU A 230 1.15 -18.37 9.60
CA LEU A 230 0.46 -19.09 8.54
C LEU A 230 -0.73 -18.29 7.98
N ASN A 231 -1.61 -17.82 8.84
CA ASN A 231 -2.79 -17.04 8.45
C ASN A 231 -2.37 -15.67 7.85
N LEU A 232 -1.24 -15.12 8.31
CA LEU A 232 -0.65 -13.91 7.74
C LEU A 232 -0.12 -14.12 6.30
N ILE A 233 0.46 -15.29 5.98
CA ILE A 233 0.85 -15.63 4.60
C ILE A 233 -0.37 -15.58 3.66
N GLU A 234 -1.51 -16.11 4.11
CA GLU A 234 -2.76 -16.14 3.34
C GLU A 234 -3.42 -14.76 3.22
N VAL A 235 -3.35 -13.92 4.26
CA VAL A 235 -3.91 -12.57 4.24
C VAL A 235 -3.06 -11.62 3.38
N LEU A 236 -1.73 -11.74 3.43
CA LEU A 236 -0.81 -10.96 2.59
C LEU A 236 -0.71 -11.47 1.13
N LYS A 237 -1.41 -12.56 0.77
CA LYS A 237 -1.43 -13.17 -0.57
C LYS A 237 -0.01 -13.44 -1.11
N LEU A 238 0.86 -13.97 -0.25
CA LEU A 238 2.25 -14.25 -0.61
C LEU A 238 2.35 -15.42 -1.62
N PRO A 239 3.29 -15.37 -2.58
CA PRO A 239 3.49 -16.45 -3.54
C PRO A 239 3.91 -17.74 -2.83
N ALA A 240 3.43 -18.89 -3.31
CA ALA A 240 3.72 -20.19 -2.73
C ALA A 240 5.25 -20.47 -2.68
N ALA A 241 5.77 -20.77 -1.48
CA ALA A 241 7.18 -21.02 -1.27
C ALA A 241 7.41 -22.13 -0.24
N GLY A 242 8.47 -22.93 -0.42
CA GLY A 242 8.75 -24.11 0.42
C GLY A 242 8.90 -23.81 1.92
N TRP A 243 9.29 -22.58 2.28
CA TRP A 243 9.43 -22.15 3.67
C TRP A 243 8.09 -22.01 4.42
N HIS A 244 6.95 -21.88 3.70
CA HIS A 244 5.61 -21.80 4.31
C HIS A 244 5.32 -23.03 5.19
N LYS A 245 5.88 -24.19 4.84
CA LYS A 245 5.66 -25.48 5.54
C LYS A 245 6.27 -25.53 6.95
N PHE A 246 7.28 -24.72 7.25
CA PHE A 246 8.10 -24.88 8.47
C PHE A 246 7.97 -23.69 9.43
N LYS A 247 7.37 -23.91 10.61
CA LYS A 247 7.19 -22.89 11.68
C LYS A 247 8.44 -22.05 11.96
N SER A 248 9.61 -22.70 12.08
CA SER A 248 10.88 -22.03 12.31
C SER A 248 11.26 -21.08 11.16
N ARG A 249 11.17 -21.56 9.92
CA ARG A 249 11.48 -20.76 8.71
C ARG A 249 10.49 -19.60 8.52
N ARG A 250 9.20 -19.78 8.84
CA ARG A 250 8.22 -18.68 8.89
C ARG A 250 8.72 -17.56 9.81
N LYS A 251 9.07 -17.87 11.07
CA LYS A 251 9.61 -16.87 12.00
C LYS A 251 10.91 -16.23 11.49
N THR A 252 11.87 -16.99 10.98
CA THR A 252 13.13 -16.45 10.45
C THR A 252 12.93 -15.44 9.31
N ILE A 253 11.97 -15.67 8.42
CA ILE A 253 11.71 -14.81 7.25
C ILE A 253 10.91 -13.58 7.65
N PHE A 254 9.88 -13.73 8.49
CA PHE A 254 9.16 -12.59 9.04
C PHE A 254 10.01 -11.73 9.99
N ALA A 255 11.06 -12.27 10.64
CA ALA A 255 11.85 -11.53 11.64
C ALA A 255 12.48 -10.24 11.13
N LYS A 256 13.04 -10.25 9.90
CA LYS A 256 13.58 -9.02 9.28
C LYS A 256 12.50 -7.97 9.07
N ALA A 257 11.29 -8.39 8.71
CA ALA A 257 10.16 -7.49 8.51
C ALA A 257 9.59 -6.95 9.83
N VAL A 258 9.55 -7.77 10.88
CA VAL A 258 9.19 -7.32 12.24
C VAL A 258 10.21 -6.30 12.77
N GLN A 259 11.50 -6.56 12.59
CA GLN A 259 12.57 -5.63 13.01
C GLN A 259 12.48 -4.28 12.28
N GLU A 260 12.14 -4.27 10.99
CA GLU A 260 11.99 -3.02 10.21
C GLU A 260 10.70 -2.25 10.55
N LEU A 261 9.64 -2.94 10.99
CA LEU A 261 8.38 -2.32 11.42
C LEU A 261 8.41 -1.80 12.86
N HIS A 262 9.13 -2.49 13.74
CA HIS A 262 9.20 -2.13 15.15
C HIS A 262 9.87 -0.76 15.31
N GLY A 263 9.17 0.18 15.94
CA GLY A 263 9.66 1.56 16.08
C GLY A 263 9.21 2.52 14.97
N MET A 264 8.68 2.03 13.85
CA MET A 264 8.14 2.92 12.80
C MET A 264 6.99 3.75 13.33
N LYS A 265 6.89 5.00 12.86
CA LYS A 265 5.79 5.91 13.24
C LYS A 265 4.63 5.83 12.25
N THR A 266 3.41 5.98 12.74
CA THR A 266 2.22 6.41 11.97
C THR A 266 2.22 7.93 11.82
N ASN A 267 1.29 8.50 11.05
CA ASN A 267 1.31 9.94 10.74
C ASN A 267 0.66 10.84 11.76
N ASP A 268 -0.07 10.28 12.72
CA ASP A 268 -0.39 10.92 13.99
C ASP A 268 0.71 10.72 15.04
N GLY A 269 1.89 10.25 14.62
CA GLY A 269 3.13 10.22 15.41
C GLY A 269 3.31 9.01 16.33
N LYS A 270 2.33 8.09 16.37
CA LYS A 270 2.34 6.91 17.25
C LYS A 270 3.35 5.88 16.76
N THR A 271 3.95 5.13 17.67
CA THR A 271 4.94 4.10 17.33
C THR A 271 4.28 2.73 17.19
N MET A 272 4.57 2.04 16.08
CA MET A 272 4.23 0.64 15.88
C MET A 272 5.16 -0.24 16.74
N ASP A 273 4.58 -0.89 17.75
CA ASP A 273 5.20 -1.95 18.52
C ASP A 273 4.80 -3.29 17.90
N VAL A 274 5.77 -4.01 17.33
CA VAL A 274 5.56 -5.28 16.62
C VAL A 274 6.52 -6.33 17.16
N GLN A 275 6.03 -7.51 17.51
CA GLN A 275 6.81 -8.61 18.08
C GLN A 275 6.26 -10.00 17.71
N PHE A 276 6.94 -11.06 18.14
CA PHE A 276 6.43 -12.42 18.07
C PHE A 276 6.08 -12.97 19.46
N ASP A 277 4.84 -13.40 19.64
CA ASP A 277 4.40 -14.19 20.79
C ASP A 277 4.37 -15.70 20.41
N GLN A 278 4.29 -16.58 21.41
CA GLN A 278 4.02 -18.01 21.17
C GLN A 278 2.54 -18.21 20.82
N GLY A 279 2.25 -19.04 19.81
CA GLY A 279 0.87 -19.30 19.37
C GLY A 279 0.08 -20.19 20.33
N LEU A 280 -1.22 -19.92 20.43
CA LEU A 280 -2.17 -20.53 21.37
C LEU A 280 -2.05 -22.07 21.42
N ASN A 281 -2.00 -22.70 20.25
CA ASN A 281 -1.98 -24.16 20.11
C ASN A 281 -0.55 -24.71 19.90
N SER A 282 0.49 -23.92 20.14
CA SER A 282 1.92 -24.20 19.86
C SER A 282 2.30 -24.48 18.39
N ASN A 283 1.34 -24.70 17.48
CA ASN A 283 1.55 -25.08 16.08
C ASN A 283 2.20 -23.98 15.21
N ASP A 284 2.08 -22.71 15.59
CA ASP A 284 2.80 -21.60 14.93
C ASP A 284 3.36 -20.58 15.95
N PHE A 285 3.98 -19.52 15.44
CA PHE A 285 4.19 -18.27 16.16
C PHE A 285 3.08 -17.27 15.84
N MET A 286 2.81 -16.36 16.77
CA MET A 286 1.90 -15.22 16.56
C MET A 286 2.72 -13.99 16.22
N LEU A 287 2.36 -13.29 15.15
CA LEU A 287 2.67 -11.87 15.05
C LEU A 287 1.73 -11.12 16.01
N VAL A 288 2.29 -10.21 16.80
CA VAL A 288 1.55 -9.31 17.68
C VAL A 288 1.95 -7.88 17.39
N ALA A 289 0.96 -6.98 17.32
CA ALA A 289 1.19 -5.57 17.07
C ALA A 289 0.22 -4.65 17.83
N ARG A 290 0.66 -3.45 18.20
CA ARG A 290 -0.13 -2.35 18.77
C ARG A 290 0.49 -0.99 18.42
N LEU A 291 -0.26 0.08 18.62
CA LEU A 291 0.30 1.44 18.66
C LEU A 291 0.62 1.83 20.10
N ARG A 292 1.78 2.46 20.32
CA ARG A 292 2.15 3.10 21.59
C ARG A 292 2.34 4.60 21.38
N ASP A 293 1.94 5.40 22.36
CA ASP A 293 2.28 6.83 22.41
C ASP A 293 3.66 7.03 23.03
N LEU A 294 4.52 7.83 22.37
CA LEU A 294 5.90 8.09 22.80
C LEU A 294 5.98 8.74 24.20
N ALA A 295 4.94 9.45 24.64
CA ALA A 295 4.86 10.09 25.96
C ALA A 295 4.88 9.07 27.12
N ALA A 296 4.31 7.88 26.93
CA ALA A 296 4.19 6.88 27.99
C ALA A 296 5.51 6.17 28.32
N GLY A 297 6.48 6.16 27.39
CA GLY A 297 7.78 5.51 27.57
C GLY A 297 8.73 6.30 28.48
N ALA A 298 8.79 7.63 28.30
CA ALA A 298 9.78 8.48 28.97
C ALA A 298 9.51 8.73 30.47
N LEU A 299 8.26 8.57 30.92
CA LEU A 299 7.89 8.74 32.33
C LEU A 299 8.24 7.53 33.20
N ARG A 300 8.22 6.31 32.63
CA ARG A 300 8.52 5.08 33.38
C ARG A 300 10.00 4.83 33.65
N THR A 301 10.91 5.49 32.93
CA THR A 301 12.36 5.41 33.17
C THR A 301 12.91 6.49 34.12
N ARG A 302 12.12 7.51 34.48
CA ARG A 302 12.48 8.44 35.56
C ARG A 302 11.94 8.01 36.92
N ALA A 303 10.69 7.56 36.98
CA ALA A 303 10.03 7.12 38.23
C ALA A 303 10.63 5.84 38.88
N GLY A 304 11.76 5.34 38.39
CA GLY A 304 12.54 4.24 38.98
C GLY A 304 14.03 4.58 39.20
N LEU A 305 14.40 5.87 39.17
CA LEU A 305 15.75 6.36 39.50
C LEU A 305 15.76 7.37 40.66
N ASP A 306 14.61 7.94 41.03
CA ASP A 306 14.46 8.88 42.15
C ASP A 306 14.06 8.16 43.47
N SER A 307 14.53 6.92 43.68
CA SER A 307 14.12 6.07 44.82
C SER A 307 15.23 5.13 45.34
N LEU A 308 16.47 5.63 45.42
CA LEU A 308 17.61 5.06 46.13
C LEU A 308 18.39 6.20 46.84
#